data_AF-A0A351SDZ4-F1
#
_entry.id   AF-A0A351SDZ4-F1
#
_cell.length_a   1.000
_cell.length_b   1.000
_cell.length_c   1.000
_cell.angle_alpha   90.00
_cell.angle_beta   90.00
_cell.angle_gamma   90.00
#
_symmetry.space_group_name_H-M   'P 1'
#
loop_
_entity.id
_entity.type
_entity.pdbx_description
1 polymer ?
#
loop_
_entity_poly.entity_id
_entity_poly.type
_entity_poly.pdbx_seq_one_letter_code
_entity_poly.pdbx_strand_id
1 'polypeptide(L)' 'GVGMRSHAGIASKMFEVLSKESINIRMISTSEIKISVIIDEKYLELAVRALHSAFDLEEPSPQNEENSLSET' A
#
# COMPACT_ATOMS: atom_id res chain seq x y z
N GLY A 1 -12.29 3.09 -0.56
CA GLY A 1 -13.53 2.50 -1.10
C GLY A 1 -14.60 2.52 -0.03
N VAL A 2 -15.86 2.76 -0.39
CA VAL A 2 -17.00 2.71 0.54
C VAL A 2 -17.15 1.26 1.04
N GLY A 3 -16.90 1.01 2.32
CA GLY A 3 -17.45 -0.18 2.99
C GLY A 3 -16.47 -1.08 3.74
N MET A 4 -15.89 -0.63 4.86
CA MET A 4 -15.28 -1.57 5.83
C MET A 4 -16.28 -2.63 6.36
N ARG A 5 -17.59 -2.36 6.38
CA ARG A 5 -18.62 -3.36 6.73
C ARG A 5 -18.73 -4.52 5.73
N SER A 6 -18.34 -4.31 4.47
CA SER A 6 -18.30 -5.33 3.42
C SER A 6 -16.87 -5.85 3.18
N HIS A 7 -15.86 -5.31 3.85
CA HIS A 7 -14.43 -5.44 3.52
C HIS A 7 -13.58 -5.97 4.69
N ALA A 8 -14.15 -6.66 5.68
CA ALA A 8 -13.37 -7.31 6.74
C ALA A 8 -12.25 -8.23 6.17
N GLY A 9 -12.50 -8.86 5.01
CA GLY A 9 -11.51 -9.65 4.28
C GLY A 9 -10.34 -8.86 3.70
N ILE A 10 -10.51 -7.57 3.39
CA ILE A 10 -9.44 -6.72 2.82
C ILE A 10 -8.38 -6.42 3.87
N ALA A 11 -8.80 -6.02 5.08
CA ALA A 11 -7.88 -5.79 6.18
C ALA A 11 -7.11 -7.08 6.52
N SER A 12 -7.82 -8.21 6.61
CA SER A 12 -7.21 -9.51 6.85
C SER A 12 -6.18 -9.87 5.78
N LYS A 13 -6.53 -9.70 4.49
CA LYS A 13 -5.62 -9.98 3.37
C LYS A 13 -4.39 -9.07 3.41
N MET A 14 -4.57 -7.78 3.68
CA MET A 14 -3.47 -6.83 3.83
C MET A 14 -2.48 -7.25 4.92
N PHE A 15 -2.97 -7.62 6.11
CA PHE A 15 -2.11 -8.07 7.21
C PHE A 15 -1.45 -9.42 6.92
N GLU A 16 -2.15 -10.34 6.26
CA GLU A 16 -1.58 -11.62 5.85
C GLU A 16 -0.40 -11.42 4.88
N VAL A 17 -0.53 -10.52 3.92
CA VAL A 17 0.51 -10.19 2.94
C VAL A 17 1.74 -9.59 3.61
N LEU A 18 1.54 -8.60 4.48
CA LEU A 18 2.64 -7.98 5.24
C LEU A 18 3.33 -9.00 6.16
N SER A 19 2.56 -9.93 6.75
CA SER A 19 3.11 -10.99 7.60
C SER A 19 3.92 -12.02 6.81
N LYS A 20 3.52 -12.36 5.57
CA LYS A 20 4.29 -13.29 4.71
C LYS A 20 5.67 -12.75 4.38
N GLU A 21 5.77 -11.45 4.16
CA GLU A 21 7.02 -10.74 3.90
C GLU A 21 7.80 -10.41 5.20
N SER A 22 7.34 -10.89 6.36
CA SER A 22 7.93 -10.62 7.68
C SER A 22 8.07 -9.12 8.01
N ILE A 23 7.13 -8.30 7.55
CA ILE A 23 7.11 -6.86 7.76
C ILE A 23 6.40 -6.54 9.07
N ASN A 24 7.13 -5.93 10.01
CA ASN A 24 6.57 -5.52 11.29
C ASN A 24 5.75 -4.22 11.16
N ILE A 25 4.53 -4.22 11.71
CA ILE A 25 3.64 -3.06 11.70
C ILE A 25 3.78 -2.34 13.04
N ARG A 26 4.21 -1.06 12.99
CA ARG A 26 4.44 -0.23 14.17
C ARG A 26 3.15 0.42 14.67
N MET A 27 2.28 0.80 13.76
CA MET A 27 1.02 1.47 14.06
C MET A 27 -0.01 1.18 12.97
N ILE A 28 -1.27 1.08 13.38
CA ILE A 28 -2.42 0.92 12.48
C ILE A 28 -3.40 2.04 12.80
N SER A 29 -3.86 2.74 11.77
CA SER A 29 -4.95 3.71 11.85
C SER A 29 -6.00 3.39 10.80
N THR A 30 -7.25 3.25 11.22
CA THR A 30 -8.35 2.80 10.36
C THR A 30 -9.47 3.83 10.33
N SER A 31 -10.01 4.11 9.15
CA SER A 31 -11.27 4.83 8.92
C SER A 31 -12.23 3.94 8.12
N GLU A 32 -13.50 4.34 8.00
CA GLU A 32 -14.54 3.57 7.28
C GLU A 32 -14.21 3.24 5.82
N ILE A 33 -13.21 3.91 5.24
CA ILE A 33 -12.83 3.81 3.83
C ILE A 33 -11.33 3.62 3.59
N LYS A 34 -10.48 3.68 4.63
CA LYS A 34 -9.02 3.66 4.51
C LYS A 34 -8.38 2.95 5.71
N ILE A 35 -7.37 2.14 5.43
CA ILE A 35 -6.48 1.56 6.44
C ILE A 35 -5.09 2.11 6.15
N SER A 36 -4.48 2.72 7.17
CA SER A 36 -3.12 3.25 7.12
C SER A 36 -2.27 2.45 8.10
N VAL A 37 -1.10 1.99 7.64
CA VAL A 37 -0.13 1.27 8.47
C VAL A 37 1.21 1.99 8.44
N ILE A 38 1.89 2.02 9.58
CA ILE A 38 3.27 2.51 9.67
C ILE A 38 4.20 1.32 9.78
N ILE A 39 5.18 1.27 8.89
CA ILE A 39 6.23 0.25 8.81
C ILE A 39 7.60 0.93 8.73
N ASP A 40 8.68 0.18 8.92
CA ASP A 40 10.01 0.73 8.67
C ASP A 40 10.23 0.98 7.17
N GLU A 41 10.85 2.12 6.86
CA GLU A 41 11.13 2.58 5.49
C GLU A 41 11.89 1.54 4.65
N LYS A 42 12.77 0.75 5.27
CA LYS A 42 13.51 -0.35 4.62
C LYS A 42 12.60 -1.41 3.97
N TYR A 43 11.35 -1.52 4.40
CA TYR A 43 10.36 -2.45 3.87
C TYR A 43 9.31 -1.77 2.99
N LEU A 44 9.41 -0.46 2.77
CA LEU A 44 8.39 0.30 2.05
C LEU A 44 8.15 -0.25 0.63
N GLU A 45 9.22 -0.44 -0.13
CA GLU A 45 9.11 -0.92 -1.51
C GLU A 45 8.59 -2.36 -1.59
N LEU A 46 9.04 -3.22 -0.65
CA LEU A 46 8.56 -4.60 -0.55
C LEU A 46 7.07 -4.65 -0.20
N ALA A 47 6.65 -3.86 0.79
CA ALA A 47 5.26 -3.76 1.21
C ALA A 47 4.36 -3.28 0.08
N VAL A 48 4.76 -2.22 -0.63
CA VAL A 48 3.99 -1.66 -1.75
C VAL A 48 3.84 -2.70 -2.86
N ARG A 49 4.93 -3.37 -3.27
CA ARG A 49 4.88 -4.41 -4.31
C ARG A 49 4.03 -5.61 -3.90
N ALA A 50 4.18 -6.08 -2.67
CA ALA A 50 3.41 -7.21 -2.15
C ALA A 50 1.91 -6.88 -2.06
N LEU A 51 1.56 -5.68 -1.62
CA LEU A 51 0.17 -5.21 -1.58
C LEU A 51 -0.41 -5.02 -2.98
N HIS A 52 0.34 -4.42 -3.92
CA HIS A 52 -0.10 -4.31 -5.31
C HIS A 52 -0.40 -5.69 -5.92
N SER A 53 0.51 -6.64 -5.75
CA SER A 53 0.36 -8.01 -6.26
C SER A 53 -0.82 -8.73 -5.59
N ALA A 54 -1.03 -8.52 -4.29
CA ALA A 54 -2.09 -9.20 -3.55
C ALA A 54 -3.48 -8.65 -3.85
N PHE A 55 -3.61 -7.39 -4.24
CA PHE A 55 -4.89 -6.76 -4.56
C PHE A 55 -5.17 -6.69 -6.06
N ASP A 56 -4.29 -7.25 -6.91
CA ASP A 56 -4.47 -7.28 -8.38
C ASP A 56 -4.74 -5.88 -8.95
N LEU A 57 -4.12 -4.86 -8.33
CA LEU A 57 -4.24 -3.46 -8.74
C LEU A 57 -3.25 -3.19 -9.88
N GLU A 58 -3.42 -3.90 -11.00
CA GLU A 58 -2.85 -3.51 -12.28
C GLU A 58 -3.70 -2.38 -12.87
N GLU A 59 -3.51 -1.15 -12.39
CA GLU A 59 -3.91 0.04 -13.16
C GLU A 59 -2.71 0.52 -14.00
N PRO A 60 -2.92 0.84 -15.29
CA PRO A 60 -1.85 1.29 -16.17
C PRO A 60 -1.34 2.64 -15.67
N SER A 61 -0.07 2.71 -15.27
CA SER A 61 0.61 3.97 -15.06
C SER A 61 0.67 4.79 -16.36
N PRO A 62 0.45 6.11 -16.29
CA PRO A 62 1.30 7.00 -17.06
C PRO A 62 2.01 8.04 -16.18
N GLN A 63 3.34 8.10 -16.38
CA GLN A 63 4.19 9.29 -16.53
C GLN A 63 4.52 10.08 -15.25
N ASN A 64 5.78 10.17 -14.77
CA ASN A 64 6.98 10.79 -15.37
C ASN A 64 6.71 12.17 -16.00
N GLU A 65 6.83 13.23 -15.19
CA GLU A 65 7.17 14.64 -15.50
C GLU A 65 7.18 15.36 -14.13
N GLU A 66 8.22 16.00 -13.59
CA GLU A 66 9.13 16.99 -14.16
C GLU A 66 10.57 16.78 -13.63
N ASN A 67 11.48 16.40 -14.53
CA ASN A 67 12.87 16.81 -14.45
C ASN A 67 13.09 17.79 -15.60
N SER A 68 12.95 19.09 -15.33
CA SER A 68 13.39 20.17 -16.22
C SER A 68 13.68 21.43 -15.41
N LEU A 69 14.75 21.37 -14.62
CA LEU A 69 15.52 22.55 -14.25
C LEU A 69 16.89 22.43 -14.94
N SER A 70 16.98 22.92 -16.19
CA SER A 70 18.15 23.61 -16.75
C SER A 70 18.04 23.72 -18.27
N GLU A 71 17.69 24.89 -18.79
CA GLU A 71 18.28 25.38 -20.04
C GLU A 71 18.20 26.93 -20.05
N THR A 72 19.37 27.54 -19.90
CA THR A 72 19.78 28.96 -20.10
C THR A 72 19.34 30.02 -19.09
#